data_AF-A0A5J4RM59-F1
#
_entry.id   AF-A0A5J4RM59-F1
#
_cell.length_a   1.000
_cell.length_b   1.000
_cell.length_c   1.000
_cell.angle_alpha   90.00
_cell.angle_beta   90.00
_cell.angle_gamma   90.00
#
_symmetry.space_group_name_H-M   'P 1'
#
loop_
_entity.id
_entity.type
_entity.pdbx_description
1 polymer ?
#
loop_
_entity_poly.entity_id
_entity_poly.type
_entity_poly.pdbx_seq_one_letter_code
_entity_poly.pdbx_strand_id
1 'polypeptide(L)' 'MLRENGMSIHLDEFNAEMQKQKERARNAASIETGDWVVLGEGATEFVGYDYTEHEASILRYRQIKQKDRTLYQIV' A
#
# COMPACT_ATOMS: atom_id res chain seq x y z
N MET A 1 -28.30 3.16 -22.78
CA MET A 1 -28.78 4.54 -22.99
C MET A 1 -27.73 5.37 -23.74
N LEU A 2 -27.33 4.98 -24.97
CA LEU A 2 -26.36 5.72 -25.81
C LEU A 2 -26.69 5.63 -27.31
N ARG A 3 -27.38 4.56 -27.73
CA ARG A 3 -27.90 4.40 -29.10
C ARG A 3 -29.04 5.35 -29.48
N GLU A 4 -29.72 5.98 -28.52
CA GLU A 4 -30.83 6.92 -28.79
C GLU A 4 -30.36 8.32 -29.21
N ASN A 5 -29.08 8.67 -29.04
CA ASN A 5 -28.54 10.01 -29.35
C ASN A 5 -27.54 10.02 -30.53
N GLY A 6 -27.52 8.98 -31.37
CA GLY A 6 -26.68 8.96 -32.58
C GLY A 6 -25.16 8.98 -32.34
N MET A 7 -24.71 8.79 -31.10
CA MET A 7 -23.29 8.80 -30.75
C MET A 7 -22.73 7.38 -30.75
N SER A 8 -21.74 7.14 -31.62
CA SER A 8 -20.92 5.93 -31.60
C SER A 8 -19.96 5.97 -30.41
N ILE A 9 -20.05 4.97 -29.53
CA ILE A 9 -19.07 4.75 -28.47
C ILE A 9 -17.77 4.30 -29.15
N HIS A 10 -16.71 5.11 -29.02
CA HIS A 10 -15.35 4.70 -29.37
C HIS A 10 -14.85 3.70 -28.32
N LEU A 11 -15.30 2.45 -28.46
CA LEU A 11 -15.05 1.36 -27.50
C LEU A 11 -13.54 1.12 -27.31
N ASP A 12 -12.74 1.39 -28.34
CA ASP A 12 -11.28 1.25 -28.30
C ASP A 12 -10.62 2.29 -27.39
N GLU A 13 -11.07 3.55 -27.43
CA GLU A 13 -10.58 4.60 -26.52
C GLU A 13 -11.03 4.33 -25.08
N PHE A 14 -12.28 3.86 -24.90
CA PHE A 14 -12.77 3.46 -23.59
C PHE A 14 -11.95 2.30 -23.00
N ASN A 15 -11.63 1.28 -23.81
CA ASN A 15 -10.79 0.17 -23.39
C ASN A 15 -9.35 0.62 -23.12
N ALA A 16 -8.79 1.52 -23.93
CA ALA A 16 -7.45 2.07 -23.72
C ALA A 16 -7.35 2.86 -22.41
N GLU A 17 -8.31 3.75 -22.14
CA GLU A 17 -8.35 4.51 -20.88
C GLU A 17 -8.65 3.62 -19.66
N MET A 18 -9.46 2.57 -19.82
CA MET A 18 -9.70 1.59 -18.76
C MET A 18 -8.45 0.78 -18.42
N GLN A 19 -7.66 0.38 -19.42
CA GLN A 19 -6.38 -0.31 -19.20
C GLN A 19 -5.38 0.60 -18.49
N LYS A 20 -5.25 1.87 -18.91
CA LYS A 20 -4.42 2.86 -18.22
C LYS A 20 -4.83 3.07 -16.76
N GLN A 21 -6.14 3.07 -16.47
CA GLN A 21 -6.63 3.21 -15.11
C GLN A 21 -6.29 1.98 -14.24
N LYS A 22 -6.36 0.77 -14.83
CA LYS A 22 -5.91 -0.47 -14.18
C LYS A 22 -4.41 -0.49 -13.91
N GLU A 23 -3.58 -0.05 -14.86
CA GLU A 23 -2.14 0.08 -14.67
C GLU A 23 -1.80 1.10 -13.59
N ARG A 24 -2.49 2.24 -13.56
CA ARG A 24 -2.33 3.23 -12.48
C ARG A 24 -2.72 2.68 -11.11
N ALA A 25 -3.78 1.86 -11.02
CA ALA A 25 -4.16 1.20 -9.78
C ALA A 25 -3.10 0.19 -9.32
N ARG A 26 -2.47 -0.54 -10.25
CA ARG A 26 -1.35 -1.45 -9.94
C ARG A 26 -0.08 -0.71 -9.49
N ASN A 27 0.31 0.35 -10.21
CA ASN A 27 1.49 1.13 -9.89
C ASN A 27 1.33 2.01 -8.63
N ALA A 28 0.11 2.41 -8.27
CA ALA A 28 -0.13 3.12 -7.02
C ALA A 28 0.12 2.25 -5.78
N ALA A 29 0.11 0.92 -5.94
CA ALA A 29 0.32 -0.06 -4.89
C ALA A 29 1.75 -0.64 -4.87
N SER A 30 2.68 -0.16 -5.70
CA SER A 30 4.09 -0.56 -5.62
C SER A 30 4.74 0.12 -4.42
N ILE A 31 4.47 -0.43 -3.24
CA ILE A 31 5.18 -0.11 -2.02
C ILE A 31 6.47 -0.92 -2.08
N GLU A 32 7.60 -0.27 -2.33
CA GLU A 32 8.91 -0.90 -2.20
C GLU A 32 9.22 -1.04 -0.72
N THR A 33 8.94 -2.22 -0.16
CA THR A 33 9.37 -2.58 1.19
C THR A 33 10.79 -3.13 1.12
N GLY A 34 11.72 -2.48 1.81
CA GLY A 34 13.06 -3.01 2.01
C GLY A 34 13.10 -4.16 3.01
N ASP A 35 14.30 -4.72 3.18
CA ASP A 35 14.56 -5.78 4.14
C ASP A 35 14.39 -5.30 5.60
N TRP A 36 14.08 -6.25 6.48
CA TRP A 36 13.99 -5.99 7.92
C TRP A 36 15.38 -5.86 8.53
N VAL A 37 15.60 -4.74 9.21
CA VAL A 37 16.74 -4.54 10.10
C VAL A 37 16.32 -4.99 11.49
N VAL A 38 16.90 -6.10 11.95
CA VAL A 38 16.66 -6.64 13.29
C VAL A 38 17.58 -5.93 14.27
N LEU A 39 17.00 -5.29 15.29
CA LEU A 39 17.72 -4.60 16.36
C LEU A 39 17.86 -5.49 17.61
N GLY A 40 16.92 -6.41 17.82
CA GLY A 40 16.96 -7.37 18.91
C GLY A 40 16.10 -8.60 18.62
N GLU A 41 16.47 -9.73 19.22
CA GLU A 41 15.68 -10.95 19.19
C GLU A 41 14.64 -10.91 20.31
N GLY A 42 13.37 -11.15 19.97
CA GLY A 42 12.26 -11.13 20.91
C GLY A 42 10.93 -11.45 20.22
N ALA A 43 9.91 -11.74 21.02
CA ALA A 43 8.54 -11.96 20.53
C ALA A 43 7.68 -10.73 20.84
N THR A 44 6.85 -10.32 19.89
CA THR A 44 5.81 -9.31 20.14
C THR A 44 4.67 -9.97 20.90
N GLU A 45 4.35 -9.48 22.09
CA GLU A 45 3.21 -9.93 22.89
C GLU A 45 2.13 -8.85 22.91
N PHE A 46 0.87 -9.23 22.67
CA PHE A 46 -0.25 -8.30 22.75
C PHE A 46 -0.84 -8.32 24.16
N VAL A 47 -0.63 -7.23 24.89
CA VAL A 47 -1.09 -7.06 26.28
C VAL A 47 -2.24 -6.05 26.42
N GLY A 48 -2.82 -5.61 25.30
CA GLY A 48 -3.79 -4.51 25.25
C GLY A 48 -5.18 -4.82 25.84
N TYR A 49 -5.42 -6.06 26.29
CA TYR A 49 -6.62 -6.39 27.07
C TYR A 49 -6.44 -6.09 28.56
N ASP A 50 -5.22 -6.22 29.07
CA ASP A 50 -4.90 -6.08 30.50
C ASP A 50 -4.35 -4.68 30.83
N TYR A 51 -3.65 -4.06 29.86
CA TYR A 51 -2.94 -2.80 30.06
C TYR A 51 -3.31 -1.77 29.00
N THR A 52 -3.57 -0.53 29.43
CA THR A 52 -3.75 0.63 28.54
C THR A 52 -2.42 1.26 28.13
N GLU A 53 -1.36 1.03 28.90
CA GLU A 53 0.00 1.50 28.66
C GLU A 53 1.00 0.42 29.07
N HIS A 54 2.05 0.20 28.26
CA HIS A 54 3.12 -0.75 28.57
C HIS A 54 4.43 -0.27 27.95
N GLU A 55 5.56 -0.58 28.59
CA GLU A 55 6.89 -0.31 28.03
C GLU A 55 7.17 -1.32 26.91
N ALA A 56 7.52 -0.84 25.72
CA ALA A 56 7.81 -1.66 24.56
C ALA A 56 9.18 -1.31 23.98
N SER A 57 9.91 -2.33 23.56
CA SER A 57 11.20 -2.20 22.88
C SER A 57 11.03 -2.42 21.38
N ILE A 58 11.77 -1.67 20.56
CA ILE A 58 11.79 -1.88 19.13
C ILE A 58 12.62 -3.14 18.82
N LEU A 59 12.00 -4.15 18.23
CA LEU A 59 12.66 -5.40 17.85
C LEU A 59 13.24 -5.29 16.45
N ARG A 60 12.52 -4.66 15.53
CA ARG A 60 12.94 -4.52 14.14
C ARG A 60 12.29 -3.34 13.46
N TYR A 61 12.94 -2.83 12.43
CA TYR A 61 12.36 -1.82 11.55
C TYR A 61 12.65 -2.15 10.08
N ARG A 62 11.84 -1.61 9.17
CA ARG A 62 12.13 -1.65 7.73
C ARG A 62 11.83 -0.32 7.08
N GLN A 63 12.60 -0.01 6.05
CA GLN A 63 12.36 1.14 5.20
C GLN A 63 11.27 0.80 4.18
N ILE A 64 10.30 1.69 4.04
CA ILE A 64 9.24 1.60 3.04
C ILE A 64 9.37 2.83 2.14
N LYS A 65 9.73 2.61 0.87
CA LYS A 65 9.72 3.67 -0.13
C LYS A 65 8.34 3.72 -0.79
N GLN A 66 7.64 4.83 -0.60
CA GLN A 66 6.39 5.13 -1.29
C GLN A 66 6.56 6.42 -2.09
N LYS A 67 6.57 6.28 -3.42
CA LYS A 67 6.72 7.40 -4.36
C LYS A 67 7.90 8.30 -3.97
N ASP A 68 7.64 9.46 -3.38
CA ASP A 68 8.63 10.46 -2.96
C ASP A 68 8.93 10.48 -1.45
N ARG A 69 8.35 9.56 -0.67
CA ARG A 69 8.53 9.50 0.79
C ARG A 69 9.19 8.21 1.21
N THR A 70 10.20 8.37 2.06
CA THR A 70 10.75 7.27 2.84
C THR A 70 9.98 7.21 4.15
N LEU A 71 9.25 6.13 4.35
CA LEU A 71 8.58 5.79 5.59
C LEU A 71 9.38 4.70 6.29
N TYR A 72 9.24 4.60 7.61
CA TYR A 72 9.81 3.52 8.41
C TYR A 72 8.68 2.79 9.12
N GLN A 73 8.66 1.47 8.99
CA GLN A 73 7.78 0.62 9.78
C GLN A 73 8.59 0.03 10.93
N ILE A 74 8.07 0.15 12.14
CA ILE A 74 8.71 -0.25 13.40
C ILE A 74 7.83 -1.34 14.03
N VAL A 75 8.47 -2.40 14.55
CA VAL A 75 7.83 -3.53 15.25
C VAL A 75 8.56 -3.81 16.54
#